data_AF-C4RRN7-F1
#
_entry.id   AF-C4RRN7-F1
#
_cell.length_a   1.000
_cell.length_b   1.000
_cell.length_c   1.000
_cell.angle_alpha   90.00
_cell.angle_beta   90.00
_cell.angle_gamma   90.00
#
_symmetry.space_group_name_H-M   'P 1'
#
loop_
_entity.id
_entity.type
_entity.pdbx_description
1 polymer ?
#
loop_
_entity_poly.entity_id
_entity_poly.type
_entity_poly.pdbx_seq_one_letter_code
_entity_poly.pdbx_strand_id
1 'polypeptide(L)'
;MQAESEISVDCIPLVNLMGLIFQICDDYLNLSNPTYSKNKGLCEDLTEGKFSFPIIHSIRSHPDNLQLINILKQKTRDDEVKRYAINYMESTGSFAYTRKVVSQLRDTALVMIGELETVLGDAQNGESAGSGEMVRSILNKIVEPTLKP
;
A
#
# COMPACT_ATOMS: atom_id res chain seq x y z
N MET A 1 -18.58 -12.93 -5.61
CA MET A 1 -19.95 -13.22 -5.14
C MET A 1 -19.98 -14.68 -4.71
N GLN A 2 -20.36 -14.92 -3.46
CA GLN A 2 -20.26 -16.22 -2.77
C GLN A 2 -21.51 -17.10 -2.97
N ALA A 3 -22.41 -16.69 -3.87
CA ALA A 3 -23.75 -17.26 -4.05
C ALA A 3 -23.76 -18.67 -4.70
N GLU A 4 -22.63 -19.14 -5.22
CA GLU A 4 -22.51 -20.40 -5.98
C GLU A 4 -21.45 -21.35 -5.37
N SER A 5 -20.95 -21.07 -4.16
CA SER A 5 -19.95 -21.92 -3.48
C SER A 5 -20.61 -22.78 -2.41
N GLU A 6 -20.39 -24.10 -2.44
CA GLU A 6 -20.80 -25.04 -1.39
C GLU A 6 -20.07 -24.79 -0.05
N ILE A 7 -19.00 -23.99 -0.09
CA ILE A 7 -18.14 -23.68 1.06
C ILE A 7 -18.45 -22.28 1.61
N SER A 8 -18.86 -22.20 2.87
CA SER A 8 -19.22 -20.96 3.58
C SER A 8 -18.03 -20.26 4.24
N VAL A 9 -16.95 -20.03 3.48
CA VAL A 9 -15.76 -19.33 4.01
C VAL A 9 -15.85 -17.83 3.70
N ASP A 10 -15.80 -16.99 4.73
CA ASP A 10 -15.80 -15.53 4.56
C ASP A 10 -14.43 -15.00 4.14
N CYS A 11 -14.30 -14.65 2.85
CA CYS A 11 -13.08 -14.09 2.29
C CYS A 11 -13.01 -12.55 2.39
N ILE A 12 -14.09 -11.88 2.83
CA ILE A 12 -14.16 -10.42 2.87
C ILE A 12 -13.04 -9.79 3.71
N PRO A 13 -12.68 -10.31 4.90
CA PRO A 13 -11.60 -9.75 5.70
C PRO A 13 -10.24 -9.74 4.97
N LEU A 14 -9.90 -10.84 4.29
CA LEU A 14 -8.65 -10.95 3.53
C LEU A 14 -8.64 -9.98 2.34
N VAL A 15 -9.73 -9.94 1.58
CA VAL A 15 -9.84 -9.06 0.40
C VAL A 15 -9.73 -7.58 0.81
N ASN A 16 -10.37 -7.18 1.90
CA ASN A 16 -10.26 -5.81 2.43
C ASN A 16 -8.83 -5.46 2.82
N LEU A 17 -8.13 -6.38 3.50
CA LEU A 17 -6.73 -6.18 3.88
C LEU A 17 -5.82 -6.09 2.65
N MET A 18 -6.02 -6.94 1.64
CA MET A 18 -5.28 -6.88 0.38
C MET A 18 -5.52 -5.56 -0.36
N GLY A 19 -6.77 -5.07 -0.41
CA GLY A 19 -7.11 -3.78 -1.00
C GLY A 19 -6.43 -2.61 -0.28
N LEU A 20 -6.37 -2.65 1.06
CA LEU A 20 -5.66 -1.65 1.86
C LEU A 20 -4.16 -1.65 1.57
N ILE A 21 -3.52 -2.83 1.54
CA ILE A 21 -2.10 -2.98 1.21
C ILE A 21 -1.81 -2.40 -0.17
N PHE A 22 -2.64 -2.75 -1.16
CA PHE A 22 -2.50 -2.27 -2.53
C PHE A 22 -2.54 -0.73 -2.61
N GLN A 23 -3.52 -0.10 -1.96
CA GLN A 23 -3.64 1.36 -1.98
C GLN A 23 -2.43 2.05 -1.32
N ILE A 24 -1.93 1.53 -0.19
CA ILE A 24 -0.77 2.11 0.50
C ILE A 24 0.50 1.95 -0.35
N CYS A 25 0.68 0.81 -1.02
CA CYS A 25 1.80 0.58 -1.93
C CYS A 25 1.73 1.52 -3.16
N ASP A 26 0.56 1.70 -3.76
CA ASP A 26 0.37 2.63 -4.89
C ASP A 26 0.67 4.08 -4.49
N ASP A 27 0.15 4.52 -3.35
CA ASP A 27 0.43 5.84 -2.75
C ASP A 27 1.95 6.04 -2.50
N TYR A 28 2.65 5.01 -2.00
CA TYR A 28 4.10 5.06 -1.81
C TYR A 28 4.84 5.20 -3.14
N LEU A 29 4.51 4.38 -4.12
CA LEU A 29 5.19 4.34 -5.43
C LEU A 29 4.97 5.62 -6.23
N ASN A 30 3.84 6.30 -6.05
CA ASN A 30 3.58 7.62 -6.64
C ASN A 30 4.63 8.66 -6.19
N LEU A 31 5.14 8.54 -4.97
CA LEU A 31 6.00 9.54 -4.34
C LEU A 31 7.47 9.12 -4.23
N SER A 32 7.76 7.83 -4.11
CA SER A 32 9.11 7.32 -3.82
C SER A 32 10.03 7.27 -5.04
N ASN A 33 9.51 7.47 -6.26
CA ASN A 33 10.26 7.22 -7.48
C ASN A 33 10.44 8.48 -8.36
N PRO A 34 11.39 9.37 -8.01
CA PRO A 34 11.67 10.57 -8.80
C PRO A 34 12.24 10.27 -10.20
N THR A 35 12.77 9.06 -10.44
CA THR A 35 13.46 8.70 -11.69
C THR A 35 12.57 7.92 -12.69
N TYR A 36 11.56 7.17 -12.23
CA TYR A 36 10.57 6.52 -13.12
C TYR A 36 9.61 7.51 -13.79
N SER A 37 9.60 8.76 -13.36
CA SER A 37 8.64 9.78 -13.77
C SER A 37 8.92 10.42 -15.14
N LYS A 38 9.73 9.80 -16.00
CA LYS A 38 9.93 10.34 -17.37
C LYS A 38 8.71 10.15 -18.28
N ASN A 39 7.84 9.17 -17.99
CA ASN A 39 6.65 8.86 -18.79
C ASN A 39 5.32 9.04 -18.04
N LYS A 40 5.36 9.18 -16.70
CA LYS A 40 4.23 9.43 -15.79
C LYS A 40 4.63 10.63 -14.95
N GLY A 41 3.78 11.65 -14.79
CA GLY A 41 4.23 12.94 -14.21
C GLY A 41 4.88 12.76 -12.83
N LEU A 42 5.88 13.58 -12.49
CA LEU A 42 6.52 13.54 -11.17
C LEU A 42 5.44 13.73 -10.08
N CYS A 43 5.27 12.76 -9.19
CA CYS A 43 4.42 12.82 -8.00
C CYS A 43 3.02 13.41 -8.27
N GLU A 44 2.21 12.69 -9.05
CA GLU A 44 0.85 13.11 -9.43
C GLU A 44 -0.03 13.40 -8.21
N ASP A 45 0.13 12.67 -7.10
CA ASP A 45 -0.60 12.92 -5.84
C ASP A 45 -0.43 14.36 -5.33
N LEU A 46 0.78 14.94 -5.46
CA LEU A 46 1.04 16.33 -5.08
C LEU A 46 0.36 17.33 -6.02
N THR A 47 0.21 16.96 -7.30
CA THR A 47 -0.48 17.78 -8.30
C THR A 47 -1.99 17.77 -8.07
N GLU A 48 -2.54 16.63 -7.66
CA GLU A 48 -3.96 16.49 -7.35
C GLU A 48 -4.34 17.13 -6.01
N GLY A 49 -3.35 17.26 -5.11
CA GLY A 49 -3.56 17.66 -3.71
C GLY A 49 -4.11 16.50 -2.87
N LYS A 50 -3.77 15.26 -3.25
CA LYS A 50 -4.25 14.04 -2.60
C LYS A 50 -3.61 13.91 -1.21
N PHE A 51 -4.41 13.54 -0.22
CA PHE A 51 -3.92 13.15 1.10
C PHE A 51 -3.62 11.64 1.10
N SER A 52 -2.57 11.23 0.39
CA SER A 52 -2.14 9.83 0.38
C SER A 52 -1.48 9.41 1.69
N PHE A 53 -1.38 8.11 1.94
CA PHE A 53 -0.90 7.54 3.21
C PHE A 53 0.42 8.17 3.74
N PRO A 54 1.52 8.22 2.96
CA PRO A 54 2.77 8.84 3.41
C PRO A 54 2.64 10.37 3.63
N ILE A 55 1.78 11.05 2.88
CA ILE A 55 1.54 12.50 3.01
C ILE A 55 0.84 12.80 4.34
N ILE A 56 -0.21 12.04 4.67
CA ILE A 56 -0.93 12.16 5.95
C ILE A 56 0.03 11.94 7.11
N HIS A 57 0.87 10.91 7.05
CA HIS A 57 1.87 10.68 8.09
C HIS A 57 2.80 11.89 8.25
N SER A 58 3.37 12.40 7.15
CA SER A 58 4.28 13.55 7.19
C SER A 58 3.66 14.78 7.86
N ILE A 59 2.43 15.12 7.48
CA ILE A 59 1.68 16.25 8.06
C ILE A 59 1.46 16.05 9.57
N ARG A 60 1.11 14.84 9.98
CA ARG A 60 0.78 14.54 11.39
C ARG A 60 2.01 14.41 12.28
N SER A 61 3.17 14.08 11.71
CA SER A 61 4.44 14.01 12.44
C SER A 61 4.93 15.39 12.91
N HIS A 62 4.55 16.47 12.20
CA HIS A 62 4.89 17.86 12.56
C HIS A 62 3.70 18.80 12.31
N PRO A 63 2.66 18.78 13.18
CA PRO A 63 1.41 19.48 12.93
C PRO A 63 1.54 21.01 12.82
N ASP A 64 2.57 21.60 13.43
CA ASP A 64 2.84 23.03 13.36
C ASP A 64 3.47 23.47 12.04
N ASN A 65 4.04 22.52 11.27
CA ASN A 65 4.63 22.81 9.97
C ASN A 65 3.59 22.66 8.85
N LEU A 66 3.10 23.80 8.37
CA LEU A 66 2.08 23.87 7.32
C LEU A 66 2.64 23.80 5.90
N GLN A 67 3.96 23.64 5.69
CA GLN A 67 4.59 23.68 4.37
C GLN A 67 3.98 22.63 3.42
N LEU A 68 3.91 21.38 3.84
CA LEU A 68 3.38 20.30 3.01
C LEU A 68 1.88 20.50 2.70
N ILE A 69 1.10 20.96 3.68
CA ILE A 69 -0.32 21.32 3.46
C ILE A 69 -0.45 22.43 2.43
N ASN A 70 0.39 23.46 2.51
CA ASN A 70 0.35 24.59 1.58
C ASN A 70 0.74 24.15 0.17
N ILE A 71 1.72 23.27 0.02
CA ILE A 71 2.10 22.69 -1.28
C ILE A 71 0.93 21.89 -1.89
N LEU A 72 0.24 21.05 -1.09
CA LEU A 72 -0.94 20.31 -1.57
C LEU A 72 -2.06 21.24 -2.03
N LYS A 73 -2.31 22.33 -1.29
CA LYS A 73 -3.32 23.33 -1.65
C LYS A 73 -3.02 24.03 -2.97
N GLN A 74 -1.74 24.21 -3.30
CA GLN A 74 -1.32 24.85 -4.55
C GLN A 74 -1.55 23.98 -5.78
N LYS A 75 -1.68 22.64 -5.61
CA LYS A 75 -1.83 21.70 -6.74
C LYS A 75 -0.74 21.92 -7.81
N THR A 76 0.48 22.10 -7.32
CA THR A 76 1.61 22.58 -8.13
C THR A 76 2.01 21.56 -9.20
N ARG A 77 2.39 22.08 -10.37
CA ARG A 77 3.02 21.32 -11.44
C ARG A 77 4.55 21.54 -11.49
N ASP A 78 5.07 22.38 -10.60
CA ASP A 78 6.49 22.69 -10.51
C ASP A 78 7.26 21.52 -9.89
N ASP A 79 8.19 20.95 -10.66
CA ASP A 79 8.99 19.81 -10.25
C ASP A 79 9.91 20.10 -9.07
N GLU A 80 10.40 21.34 -8.91
CA GLU A 80 11.26 21.72 -7.80
C GLU A 80 10.46 21.80 -6.49
N VAL A 81 9.22 22.32 -6.55
CA VAL A 81 8.32 22.31 -5.39
C VAL A 81 7.96 20.87 -4.99
N LYS A 82 7.77 19.98 -5.97
CA LYS A 82 7.54 18.55 -5.70
C LYS A 82 8.75 17.88 -5.07
N ARG A 83 9.96 18.10 -5.60
CA ARG A 83 11.21 17.59 -4.98
C ARG A 83 11.37 18.08 -3.54
N TYR A 84 11.07 19.35 -3.29
CA TYR A 84 11.09 19.91 -1.95
C TYR A 84 10.12 19.18 -1.01
N ALA A 85 8.87 18.95 -1.45
CA ALA A 85 7.89 18.21 -0.66
C ALA A 85 8.34 16.77 -0.35
N ILE A 86 8.91 16.07 -1.34
CA ILE A 86 9.45 14.71 -1.14
C ILE A 86 10.60 14.70 -0.14
N ASN A 87 11.57 15.62 -0.27
CA ASN A 87 12.67 15.75 0.69
C ASN A 87 12.17 16.04 2.10
N TYR A 88 11.13 16.88 2.22
CA TYR A 88 10.49 17.14 3.50
C TYR A 88 9.85 15.87 4.08
N MET A 89 9.12 15.10 3.27
CA MET A 89 8.53 13.81 3.67
C MET A 89 9.56 12.75 4.08
N GLU A 90 10.73 12.74 3.44
CA GLU A 90 11.85 11.89 3.86
C GLU A 90 12.35 12.32 5.25
N SER A 91 12.50 13.62 5.50
CA SER A 91 12.95 14.13 6.80
C SER A 91 11.97 13.85 7.95
N THR A 92 10.68 13.69 7.66
CA THR A 92 9.67 13.25 8.64
C THR A 92 9.60 11.72 8.81
N GLY A 93 10.44 10.97 8.09
CA GLY A 93 10.50 9.51 8.14
C GLY A 93 9.30 8.82 7.49
N SER A 94 8.55 9.52 6.64
CA SER A 94 7.24 9.03 6.14
C SER A 94 7.36 7.82 5.22
N PHE A 95 8.41 7.74 4.42
CA PHE A 95 8.68 6.58 3.57
C PHE A 95 9.08 5.36 4.41
N ALA A 96 9.95 5.54 5.40
CA ALA A 96 10.33 4.47 6.33
C ALA A 96 9.13 3.95 7.13
N TYR A 97 8.28 4.86 7.62
CA TYR A 97 7.03 4.50 8.30
C TYR A 97 6.10 3.70 7.39
N THR A 98 5.92 4.14 6.14
CA THR A 98 5.06 3.45 5.17
C THR A 98 5.55 2.02 4.91
N ARG A 99 6.85 1.82 4.70
CA ARG A 99 7.44 0.47 4.54
C ARG A 99 7.19 -0.41 5.77
N LYS A 100 7.34 0.14 6.98
CA LYS A 100 7.07 -0.58 8.23
C LYS A 100 5.61 -1.06 8.28
N VAL A 101 4.66 -0.17 7.98
CA VAL A 101 3.23 -0.50 7.97
C VAL A 101 2.91 -1.56 6.91
N VAL A 102 3.43 -1.42 5.69
CA VAL A 102 3.25 -2.43 4.63
C VAL A 102 3.79 -3.80 5.04
N SER A 103 4.95 -3.85 5.71
CA SER A 103 5.49 -5.12 6.24
C SER A 103 4.54 -5.75 7.26
N GLN A 104 4.01 -4.96 8.20
CA GLN A 104 3.10 -5.47 9.23
C GLN A 104 1.77 -5.96 8.63
N LEU A 105 1.23 -5.24 7.65
CA LEU A 105 0.00 -5.64 6.96
C LEU A 105 0.22 -6.90 6.12
N ARG A 106 1.38 -7.03 5.44
CA ARG A 106 1.76 -8.25 4.72
C ARG A 106 1.81 -9.45 5.67
N ASP A 107 2.46 -9.31 6.81
CA ASP A 107 2.61 -10.42 7.77
C ASP A 107 1.22 -10.83 8.31
N THR A 108 0.35 -9.86 8.58
CA THR A 108 -1.06 -10.10 8.94
C THR A 108 -1.80 -10.86 7.84
N ALA A 109 -1.65 -10.45 6.58
CA ALA A 109 -2.29 -11.12 5.45
C ALA A 109 -1.79 -12.55 5.25
N LEU A 110 -0.49 -12.82 5.46
CA LEU A 110 0.08 -14.17 5.37
C LEU A 110 -0.50 -15.11 6.43
N VAL A 111 -0.72 -14.61 7.66
CA VAL A 111 -1.40 -15.36 8.72
C VAL A 111 -2.83 -15.69 8.32
N MET A 112 -3.60 -14.70 7.86
CA MET A 112 -5.00 -14.90 7.43
C MET A 112 -5.12 -15.89 6.26
N ILE A 113 -4.17 -15.87 5.30
CA ILE A 113 -4.15 -16.84 4.20
C ILE A 113 -3.94 -18.26 4.75
N GLY A 114 -3.03 -18.44 5.71
CA GLY A 114 -2.79 -19.75 6.33
C GLY A 114 -3.99 -20.27 7.14
N GLU A 115 -4.67 -19.39 7.86
CA GLU A 115 -5.91 -19.73 8.57
C GLU A 115 -7.01 -20.18 7.60
N LEU A 116 -7.22 -19.44 6.50
CA LEU A 116 -8.21 -19.78 5.48
C LEU A 116 -7.88 -21.10 4.76
N GLU A 117 -6.61 -21.37 4.47
CA GLU A 117 -6.18 -22.66 3.90
C GLU A 117 -6.46 -23.83 4.83
N THR A 118 -6.27 -23.65 6.14
CA THR A 118 -6.56 -24.69 7.14
C THR A 118 -8.06 -25.01 7.13
N VAL A 119 -8.91 -23.97 7.17
CA VAL A 119 -10.37 -24.12 7.13
C VAL A 119 -10.85 -24.79 5.83
N LEU A 120 -10.22 -24.46 4.70
CA LEU A 120 -10.55 -25.06 3.39
C LEU A 120 -10.03 -26.49 3.23
N GLY A 121 -8.85 -26.79 3.79
CA GLY A 121 -8.24 -28.12 3.77
C GLY A 121 -8.99 -29.13 4.64
N ASP A 122 -9.54 -28.70 5.78
CA ASP A 122 -10.40 -29.55 6.62
C ASP A 122 -11.77 -29.84 5.97
N ALA A 123 -12.22 -28.98 5.04
CA ALA A 123 -13.48 -29.12 4.33
C ALA A 123 -13.39 -30.04 3.09
N GLN A 124 -12.19 -30.28 2.55
CA GLN A 124 -11.97 -31.14 1.39
C GLN A 124 -11.04 -32.29 1.75
N ASN A 125 -11.55 -33.53 1.80
CA ASN A 125 -10.80 -34.77 2.04
C ASN A 125 -9.62 -34.97 1.05
N GLY A 126 -8.48 -34.29 1.28
CA GLY A 126 -7.17 -34.67 0.77
C GLY A 126 -6.69 -34.09 -0.58
N GLU A 127 -7.42 -33.20 -1.25
CA GLU A 127 -6.93 -32.59 -2.51
C GLU A 127 -7.08 -31.06 -2.52
N SER A 128 -6.14 -30.33 -1.91
CA SER A 128 -5.93 -28.90 -2.24
C SER A 128 -4.60 -28.37 -1.69
N ALA A 129 -3.49 -28.73 -2.33
CA ALA A 129 -2.17 -28.18 -2.00
C ALA A 129 -1.82 -26.88 -2.77
N GLY A 130 -2.75 -26.26 -3.52
CA GLY A 130 -2.41 -25.21 -4.50
C GLY A 130 -3.14 -23.86 -4.39
N SER A 131 -4.12 -23.70 -3.48
CA SER A 131 -5.04 -22.55 -3.56
C SER A 131 -4.43 -21.22 -3.04
N GLY A 132 -3.76 -21.21 -1.89
CA GLY A 132 -3.21 -19.96 -1.34
C GLY A 132 -1.81 -19.61 -1.82
N GLU A 133 -1.10 -20.49 -2.54
CA GLU A 133 0.20 -20.15 -3.16
C GLU A 133 0.06 -18.99 -4.16
N MET A 134 -1.02 -19.01 -4.96
CA MET A 134 -1.31 -17.92 -5.89
C MET A 134 -1.57 -16.60 -5.14
N VAL A 135 -2.35 -16.64 -4.06
CA VAL A 135 -2.67 -15.44 -3.27
C VAL A 135 -1.41 -14.87 -2.60
N ARG A 136 -0.53 -15.74 -2.06
CA ARG A 136 0.78 -15.32 -1.52
C ARG A 136 1.68 -14.70 -2.59
N SER A 137 1.70 -15.27 -3.80
CA SER A 137 2.46 -14.72 -4.93
C SER A 137 1.97 -13.32 -5.31
N ILE A 138 0.65 -13.12 -5.37
CA ILE A 138 0.05 -11.81 -5.64
C ILE A 138 0.42 -10.81 -4.53
N LEU A 139 0.26 -11.18 -3.25
CA LEU A 139 0.63 -10.33 -2.13
C LEU A 139 2.10 -9.91 -2.20
N ASN A 140 3.01 -10.86 -2.44
CA ASN A 140 4.43 -10.58 -2.57
C ASN A 140 4.74 -9.61 -3.72
N LYS A 141 4.11 -9.79 -4.89
CA LYS A 141 4.26 -8.88 -6.03
C LYS A 141 3.78 -7.46 -5.73
N ILE A 142 2.72 -7.30 -4.93
CA ILE A 142 2.19 -5.98 -4.56
C ILE A 142 3.18 -5.24 -3.64
N VAL A 143 3.74 -5.93 -2.64
CA VAL A 143 4.55 -5.28 -1.60
C VAL A 143 6.03 -5.15 -1.94
N GLU A 144 6.55 -5.98 -2.86
CA GLU A 144 7.98 -6.02 -3.19
C GLU A 144 8.55 -4.67 -3.65
N PRO A 145 7.90 -3.91 -4.56
CA PRO A 145 8.40 -2.58 -4.96
C PRO A 145 8.49 -1.56 -3.82
N THR A 146 7.71 -1.75 -2.75
CA THR A 146 7.73 -0.88 -1.56
C THR A 146 8.77 -1.34 -0.54
N LEU A 147 8.91 -2.66 -0.34
CA LEU A 147 9.77 -3.23 0.71
C LEU A 147 11.23 -3.44 0.28
N LYS A 148 11.50 -3.57 -1.02
CA LYS A 148 12.83 -3.66 -1.61
C LYS A 148 13.04 -2.50 -2.61
N PRO A 149 13.23 -1.26 -2.11
CA PRO A 149 13.38 -0.08 -2.95
C PRO A 149 14.68 -0.11 -3.78
#